data_AF-A0A1S9D532-F1
#
_entry.id   AF-A0A1S9D532-F1
#
_cell.length_a   1.000
_cell.length_b   1.000
_cell.length_c   1.000
_cell.angle_alpha   90.00
_cell.angle_beta   90.00
_cell.angle_gamma   90.00
#
_symmetry.space_group_name_H-M   'P 1'
#
loop_
_entity.id
_entity.type
_entity.pdbx_description
1 polymer ?
#
loop_
_entity_poly.entity_id
_entity_poly.type
_entity_poly.pdbx_seq_one_letter_code
_entity_poly.pdbx_strand_id
1 'polypeptide(L)'
;MCGIFFSLSASGPVLPNEETCCLLRKRGPDSFQVQQVQRDVNTDQIRSVPILLTFVSTVLSMRGDQVVTQPLVDTTTESVLCWNGDAWKIAGEPIRGNDTQLIFNLLLQAAKPSYNSESSNALDNGTAIQRVVDVISRICGPFSFVFYDAVNAKLYFSRDCLGRRSLLQGIDDTGAFKICSLCDGTSSTHFDEVGTTGVHMIDFTRSVMQDSPTPETGATHFNTDSIQTLPWENVDSPGHLRNPIPPMNRSVPQDVPPQLSIESPCVDELEQRLRTSLALRIQNVRDPPGFTTESNTKVAVLFSGGLDCTILARLSHELLPADESIDLLNVAFENPRVAAAASKEAKTGSVYENCPDRITGRSAFAELQAVCPGRNWRFVAIDIPYVETVAHRDTVKRLMRPHNTEMDLSIACALYFASRGQGSAFDSHEGNAEPQRYTTPARVLLSGLGADELFAGYARHGMAYSRNGFEGLIDEIDLDVSRLGKRNLGRDNRVIAHWGREARFPYLDEDFVSWVVQAPVWEKCGFGLPEPESDDPTKATTGIDPEKRALRLVALKLGMSTVAREKKRAIQFGSRTAKMEKGRVKGTDALS
;
A
#
# COMPACT_ATOMS: atom_id res chain seq x y z
N MET A 1 -5.29 7.28 -7.68
CA MET A 1 -5.03 7.64 -6.27
C MET A 1 -5.60 9.02 -5.97
N CYS A 2 -6.15 9.23 -4.77
CA CYS A 2 -6.69 10.52 -4.33
C CYS A 2 -6.30 10.83 -2.88
N GLY A 3 -6.38 12.09 -2.46
CA GLY A 3 -6.45 12.46 -1.05
C GLY A 3 -7.91 12.71 -0.67
N ILE A 4 -8.38 12.08 0.41
CA ILE A 4 -9.73 12.23 0.95
C ILE A 4 -9.65 13.06 2.23
N PHE A 5 -10.58 14.00 2.39
CA PHE A 5 -10.96 14.54 3.68
C PHE A 5 -12.49 14.60 3.78
N PHE A 6 -13.03 14.21 4.92
CA PHE A 6 -14.44 14.29 5.27
C PHE A 6 -14.57 14.81 6.69
N SER A 7 -15.60 15.62 6.94
CA SER A 7 -15.99 16.01 8.29
C SER A 7 -17.51 15.99 8.47
N LEU A 8 -17.94 15.63 9.68
CA LEU A 8 -19.30 15.74 10.19
C LEU A 8 -19.28 16.69 11.40
N SER A 9 -20.05 17.77 11.33
CA SER A 9 -20.12 18.78 12.39
C SER A 9 -21.52 19.37 12.53
N ALA A 10 -21.94 19.67 13.77
CA ALA A 10 -23.14 20.44 14.08
C ALA A 10 -22.88 21.95 14.23
N SER A 11 -21.61 22.37 14.27
CA SER A 11 -21.21 23.76 14.54
C SER A 11 -20.93 24.58 13.28
N GLY A 12 -21.02 23.97 12.10
CA GLY A 12 -20.67 24.59 10.81
C GLY A 12 -19.83 23.67 9.92
N PRO A 13 -19.57 24.07 8.66
CA PRO A 13 -18.72 23.30 7.77
C PRO A 13 -17.27 23.32 8.27
N VAL A 14 -16.64 22.15 8.32
CA VAL A 14 -15.24 22.01 8.72
C VAL A 14 -14.41 21.64 7.51
N LEU A 15 -13.41 22.47 7.21
CA LEU A 15 -12.46 22.23 6.12
C LEU A 15 -11.13 21.72 6.70
N PRO A 16 -10.31 21.02 5.90
CA PRO A 16 -8.95 20.72 6.32
C PRO A 16 -8.20 22.03 6.56
N ASN A 17 -7.32 22.06 7.56
CA ASN A 17 -6.47 23.22 7.79
C ASN A 17 -5.52 23.46 6.58
N GLU A 18 -4.82 24.59 6.56
CA GLU A 18 -3.94 24.96 5.44
C GLU A 18 -2.83 23.92 5.18
N GLU A 19 -2.19 23.40 6.23
CA GLU A 19 -1.13 22.39 6.12
C GLU A 19 -1.67 21.08 5.52
N THR A 20 -2.74 20.53 6.09
CA THR A 20 -3.42 19.31 5.63
C THR A 20 -3.89 19.48 4.19
N CYS A 21 -4.47 20.64 3.85
CA CYS A 21 -4.89 20.96 2.49
C CYS A 21 -3.71 20.94 1.50
N CYS A 22 -2.57 21.55 1.88
CA CYS A 22 -1.34 21.51 1.09
C CYS A 22 -0.83 20.07 0.88
N LEU A 23 -0.80 19.27 1.94
CA LEU A 23 -0.37 17.87 1.87
C LEU A 23 -1.32 16.99 1.03
N LEU A 24 -2.63 17.21 1.11
CA LEU A 24 -3.61 16.52 0.25
C LEU A 24 -3.39 16.88 -1.22
N ARG A 25 -3.17 18.16 -1.56
CA ARG A 25 -2.89 18.59 -2.94
C ARG A 25 -1.59 18.00 -3.50
N LYS A 26 -0.59 17.76 -2.64
CA LYS A 26 0.62 17.03 -3.04
C LYS A 26 0.34 15.56 -3.38
N ARG A 27 -0.63 14.93 -2.72
CA ARG A 27 -1.08 13.56 -3.01
C ARG A 27 -1.87 13.47 -4.31
N GLY A 28 -2.71 14.46 -4.57
CA GLY A 28 -3.57 14.55 -5.75
C GLY A 28 -3.46 15.91 -6.45
N PRO A 29 -2.40 16.15 -7.24
CA PRO A 29 -2.14 17.46 -7.82
C PRO A 29 -3.03 17.82 -9.02
N ASP A 30 -3.74 16.85 -9.62
CA ASP A 30 -4.44 17.04 -10.88
C ASP A 30 -5.84 17.68 -10.71
N SER A 31 -6.43 17.63 -9.50
CA SER A 31 -7.71 18.29 -9.16
C SER A 31 -7.87 18.45 -7.65
N PHE A 32 -8.61 19.48 -7.22
CA PHE A 32 -9.07 19.69 -5.85
C PHE A 32 -10.52 20.19 -5.90
N GLN A 33 -11.46 19.51 -5.23
CA GLN A 33 -12.85 19.96 -5.12
C GLN A 33 -13.38 19.78 -3.69
N VAL A 34 -14.42 20.56 -3.38
CA VAL A 34 -15.14 20.54 -2.11
C VAL A 34 -16.63 20.38 -2.42
N GLN A 35 -17.29 19.46 -1.73
CA GLN A 35 -18.74 19.30 -1.73
C GLN A 35 -19.26 19.40 -0.30
N GLN A 36 -20.37 20.08 -0.10
CA GLN A 36 -21.04 20.18 1.19
C GLN A 36 -22.47 19.68 1.08
N VAL A 37 -22.93 18.98 2.10
CA VAL A 37 -24.32 18.51 2.23
C VAL A 37 -24.78 18.84 3.64
N GLN A 38 -25.96 19.45 3.75
CA GLN A 38 -26.62 19.66 5.04
C GLN A 38 -27.67 18.58 5.25
N ARG A 39 -27.75 18.04 6.47
CA ARG A 39 -28.75 17.05 6.85
C ARG A 39 -29.24 17.29 8.26
N ASP A 40 -30.52 17.15 8.50
CA ASP A 40 -31.07 17.17 9.86
C ASP A 40 -30.99 15.76 10.46
N VAL A 41 -30.44 15.65 11.67
CA VAL A 41 -30.35 14.39 12.42
C VAL A 41 -31.06 14.50 13.76
N ASN A 42 -31.67 13.41 14.21
CA ASN A 42 -32.33 13.38 15.50
C ASN A 42 -31.29 13.16 16.60
N THR A 43 -31.28 14.01 17.63
CA THR A 43 -30.42 13.81 18.81
C THR A 43 -31.14 12.98 19.87
N ASP A 44 -32.44 13.22 20.04
CA ASP A 44 -33.38 12.50 20.91
C ASP A 44 -34.77 12.41 20.24
N GLN A 45 -35.78 11.83 20.90
CA GLN A 45 -37.14 11.68 20.36
C GLN A 45 -37.84 13.01 20.00
N ILE A 46 -37.34 14.16 20.44
CA ILE A 46 -38.03 15.47 20.35
C ILE A 46 -37.20 16.53 19.60
N ARG A 47 -35.87 16.37 19.51
CA ARG A 47 -34.95 17.40 18.98
C ARG A 47 -34.21 16.90 17.74
N SER A 48 -34.23 17.70 16.68
CA SER A 48 -33.37 17.54 15.51
C SER A 48 -32.33 18.67 15.47
N VAL A 49 -31.12 18.33 15.06
CA VAL A 49 -29.99 19.26 14.91
C VAL A 49 -29.48 19.17 13.47
N PRO A 50 -29.28 20.30 12.77
CA PRO A 50 -28.64 20.28 11.47
C PRO A 50 -27.17 19.89 11.63
N ILE A 51 -26.74 18.91 10.85
CA ILE A 51 -25.32 18.56 10.65
C ILE A 51 -24.89 18.92 9.24
N LEU A 52 -23.61 19.26 9.12
CA LEU A 52 -22.94 19.59 7.88
C LEU A 52 -21.90 18.53 7.58
N LEU A 53 -22.06 17.90 6.42
CA LEU A 53 -21.13 16.94 5.85
C LEU A 53 -20.26 17.67 4.84
N THR A 54 -18.96 17.74 5.07
CA THR A 54 -18.01 18.36 4.13
C THR A 54 -17.11 17.28 3.54
N PHE A 55 -17.08 17.19 2.22
CA PHE A 55 -16.30 16.24 1.44
C PHE A 55 -15.26 17.00 0.63
N VAL A 56 -14.00 16.59 0.73
CA VAL A 56 -12.89 17.15 -0.03
C VAL A 56 -12.15 16.00 -0.69
N SER A 57 -11.88 16.14 -1.98
CA SER A 57 -11.03 15.19 -2.70
C SER A 57 -9.98 15.91 -3.54
N THR A 58 -8.79 15.32 -3.55
CA THR A 58 -7.67 15.67 -4.42
C THR A 58 -7.37 14.50 -5.33
N VAL A 59 -7.07 14.71 -6.61
CA VAL A 59 -6.95 13.61 -7.58
C VAL A 59 -5.54 13.51 -8.14
N LEU A 60 -4.95 12.32 -8.11
CA LEU A 60 -3.85 11.90 -8.96
C LEU A 60 -4.43 10.92 -9.99
N SER A 61 -4.54 11.39 -11.24
CA SER A 61 -5.17 10.63 -12.30
C SER A 61 -4.24 9.54 -12.82
N MET A 62 -4.61 8.29 -12.52
CA MET A 62 -3.82 7.09 -12.84
C MET A 62 -4.54 6.14 -13.82
N ARG A 63 -5.85 6.29 -14.00
CA ARG A 63 -6.71 5.39 -14.79
C ARG A 63 -7.69 6.17 -15.66
N GLY A 64 -7.89 5.67 -16.88
CA GLY A 64 -8.74 6.29 -17.90
C GLY A 64 -8.04 7.41 -18.65
N ASP A 65 -8.70 7.89 -19.71
CA ASP A 65 -8.11 8.85 -20.66
C ASP A 65 -8.23 10.31 -20.18
N GLN A 66 -9.11 10.55 -19.20
CA GLN A 66 -9.43 11.88 -18.69
C GLN A 66 -9.31 11.92 -17.17
N VAL A 67 -9.09 13.12 -16.64
CA VAL A 67 -9.13 13.34 -15.18
C VAL A 67 -10.58 13.26 -14.72
N VAL A 68 -10.91 12.25 -13.91
CA VAL A 68 -12.20 12.16 -13.22
C VAL A 68 -12.10 12.94 -11.92
N THR A 69 -12.71 14.13 -11.88
CA THR A 69 -12.74 14.99 -10.71
C THR A 69 -13.58 14.37 -9.60
N GLN A 70 -13.18 14.58 -8.35
CA GLN A 70 -13.86 14.08 -7.16
C GLN A 70 -13.96 15.19 -6.10
N PRO A 71 -14.95 15.18 -5.18
CA PRO A 71 -15.93 14.12 -4.94
C PRO A 71 -16.89 13.92 -6.12
N LEU A 72 -17.29 12.68 -6.40
CA LEU A 72 -18.39 12.43 -7.34
C LEU A 72 -19.71 12.67 -6.63
N VAL A 73 -20.63 13.37 -7.30
CA VAL A 73 -21.94 13.74 -6.76
C VAL A 73 -23.00 13.33 -7.76
N ASP A 74 -24.02 12.59 -7.30
CA ASP A 74 -25.19 12.31 -8.11
C ASP A 74 -26.20 13.45 -7.92
N THR A 75 -26.56 14.13 -9.00
CA THR A 75 -27.47 15.28 -8.93
C THR A 75 -28.93 14.91 -8.66
N THR A 76 -29.28 13.62 -8.75
CA THR A 76 -30.65 13.14 -8.52
C THR A 76 -30.88 12.77 -7.07
N THR A 77 -29.94 12.04 -6.47
CA THR A 77 -30.04 11.58 -5.08
C THR A 77 -29.28 12.46 -4.11
N GLU A 78 -28.33 13.29 -4.56
CA GLU A 78 -27.34 14.01 -3.75
C GLU A 78 -26.36 13.08 -3.01
N SER A 79 -26.24 11.83 -3.45
CA SER A 79 -25.24 10.90 -2.94
C SER A 79 -23.84 11.33 -3.36
N VAL A 80 -22.85 11.12 -2.49
CA VAL A 80 -21.47 11.61 -2.70
C VAL A 80 -20.46 10.48 -2.51
N LEU A 81 -19.46 10.38 -3.37
CA LEU A 81 -18.32 9.46 -3.23
C LEU A 81 -16.98 10.18 -3.27
N CYS A 82 -16.17 9.97 -2.24
CA CYS A 82 -14.72 10.19 -2.24
C CYS A 82 -14.01 8.84 -2.34
N TRP A 83 -13.20 8.63 -3.38
CA TRP A 83 -12.51 7.37 -3.65
C TRP A 83 -11.00 7.58 -3.82
N ASN A 84 -10.22 6.85 -3.03
CA ASN A 84 -8.77 6.75 -3.19
C ASN A 84 -8.39 5.28 -3.38
N GLY A 85 -8.33 4.84 -4.62
CA GLY A 85 -7.98 3.46 -4.93
C GLY A 85 -7.66 3.24 -6.39
N ASP A 86 -7.31 1.99 -6.68
CA ASP A 86 -7.18 1.43 -8.02
C ASP A 86 -7.84 0.05 -8.00
N ALA A 87 -9.14 0.00 -8.28
CA ALA A 87 -9.79 -1.29 -8.44
C ALA A 87 -9.33 -1.93 -9.75
N TRP A 88 -8.74 -3.12 -9.65
CA TRP A 88 -8.25 -3.90 -10.78
C TRP A 88 -9.37 -4.74 -11.38
N LYS A 89 -10.22 -5.31 -10.53
CA LYS A 89 -11.35 -6.16 -10.93
C LYS A 89 -12.61 -5.81 -10.13
N ILE A 90 -13.77 -6.08 -10.71
CA ILE A 90 -15.05 -6.12 -10.01
C ILE A 90 -15.73 -7.43 -10.38
N ALA A 91 -16.15 -8.20 -9.37
CA ALA A 91 -16.80 -9.49 -9.54
C ALA A 91 -15.96 -10.48 -10.38
N GLY A 92 -14.64 -10.43 -10.21
CA GLY A 92 -13.68 -11.30 -10.94
C GLY A 92 -13.22 -10.74 -12.29
N GLU A 93 -13.90 -9.73 -12.84
CA GLU A 93 -13.60 -9.21 -14.18
C GLU A 93 -12.73 -7.95 -14.14
N PRO A 94 -11.66 -7.86 -14.96
CA PRO A 94 -10.83 -6.66 -15.06
C PRO A 94 -11.62 -5.41 -15.47
N ILE A 95 -11.39 -4.30 -14.78
CA ILE A 95 -12.05 -3.02 -15.08
C ILE A 95 -11.43 -2.37 -16.33
N ARG A 96 -12.31 -1.93 -17.24
CA ARG A 96 -11.97 -1.05 -18.36
C ARG A 96 -12.39 0.39 -18.05
N GLY A 97 -11.54 1.36 -18.37
CA GLY A 97 -11.80 2.77 -18.08
C GLY A 97 -11.52 3.17 -16.63
N ASN A 98 -12.25 4.18 -16.14
CA ASN A 98 -12.07 4.73 -14.80
C ASN A 98 -12.89 3.94 -13.76
N ASP A 99 -12.19 3.38 -12.78
CA ASP A 99 -12.75 2.56 -11.71
C ASP A 99 -13.68 3.34 -10.79
N THR A 100 -13.33 4.60 -10.48
CA THR A 100 -14.10 5.44 -9.56
C THR A 100 -15.54 5.66 -10.06
N GLN A 101 -15.70 6.00 -11.34
CA GLN A 101 -17.02 6.24 -11.93
C GLN A 101 -17.87 4.96 -11.95
N LEU A 102 -17.25 3.82 -12.30
CA LEU A 102 -17.93 2.52 -12.33
C LEU A 102 -18.43 2.13 -10.93
N ILE A 103 -17.56 2.26 -9.92
CA ILE A 103 -17.91 1.95 -8.53
C ILE A 103 -19.03 2.87 -8.04
N PHE A 104 -18.96 4.17 -8.32
CA PHE A 104 -20.01 5.10 -7.94
C PHE A 104 -21.36 4.72 -8.55
N ASN A 105 -21.38 4.40 -9.85
CA ASN A 105 -22.61 3.97 -10.53
C ASN A 105 -23.19 2.69 -9.90
N LEU A 106 -22.35 1.72 -9.55
CA LEU A 106 -22.79 0.48 -8.87
C LEU A 106 -23.35 0.76 -7.48
N LEU A 107 -22.72 1.64 -6.70
CA LEU A 107 -23.20 2.05 -5.38
C LEU A 107 -24.54 2.81 -5.46
N LEU A 108 -24.69 3.70 -6.44
CA LEU A 108 -25.96 4.40 -6.69
C LEU A 108 -27.08 3.42 -7.07
N GLN A 109 -26.79 2.40 -7.88
CA GLN A 109 -27.75 1.36 -8.21
C GLN A 109 -28.12 0.51 -6.98
N ALA A 110 -27.14 0.16 -6.16
CA ALA A 110 -27.35 -0.59 -4.93
C ALA A 110 -28.21 0.17 -3.90
N ALA A 111 -28.04 1.49 -3.81
CA ALA A 111 -28.78 2.37 -2.91
C ALA A 111 -30.26 2.57 -3.29
N LYS A 112 -30.66 2.33 -4.55
CA LYS A 112 -32.04 2.54 -4.99
C LYS A 112 -33.02 1.57 -4.30
N PRO A 113 -34.27 2.01 -4.01
CA PRO A 113 -35.33 1.13 -3.51
C PRO A 113 -35.64 0.03 -4.51
N SER A 114 -35.91 -1.19 -4.03
CA SER A 114 -36.34 -2.29 -4.91
C SER A 114 -37.85 -2.20 -5.13
N TYR A 115 -38.29 -1.90 -6.37
CA TYR A 115 -39.72 -1.81 -6.73
C TYR A 115 -40.46 -3.16 -6.72
N ASN A 116 -39.79 -4.28 -6.40
CA ASN A 116 -40.35 -5.64 -6.49
C ASN A 116 -40.81 -6.23 -5.13
N SER A 117 -40.80 -5.48 -4.03
CA SER A 117 -41.37 -5.96 -2.75
C SER A 117 -42.62 -5.15 -2.37
N GLU A 118 -43.79 -5.72 -2.57
CA GLU A 118 -45.11 -5.16 -2.19
C GLU A 118 -45.35 -5.09 -0.66
N SER A 119 -44.31 -4.95 0.17
CA SER A 119 -44.45 -4.93 1.64
C SER A 119 -43.66 -3.81 2.33
N SER A 120 -44.40 -2.74 2.65
CA SER A 120 -44.22 -1.78 3.76
C SER A 120 -42.78 -1.51 4.28
N ASN A 121 -42.21 -0.38 3.86
CA ASN A 121 -41.43 0.69 4.56
C ASN A 121 -40.43 0.40 5.71
N ALA A 122 -40.20 -0.85 6.16
CA ALA A 122 -39.19 -1.17 7.18
C ALA A 122 -38.25 -2.32 6.77
N LEU A 123 -38.66 -3.19 5.84
CA LEU A 123 -37.80 -4.28 5.34
C LEU A 123 -36.76 -3.81 4.30
N ASP A 124 -37.01 -2.70 3.58
CA ASP A 124 -36.18 -2.27 2.45
C ASP A 124 -34.78 -1.79 2.87
N ASN A 125 -34.64 -1.16 4.04
CA ASN A 125 -33.35 -0.66 4.55
C ASN A 125 -32.30 -1.76 4.75
N GLY A 126 -32.72 -2.94 5.21
CA GLY A 126 -31.82 -4.10 5.32
C GLY A 126 -31.35 -4.58 3.95
N THR A 127 -32.20 -4.47 2.93
CA THR A 127 -31.85 -4.87 1.56
C THR A 127 -30.91 -3.89 0.86
N ALA A 128 -31.02 -2.59 1.13
CA ALA A 128 -30.13 -1.58 0.55
C ALA A 128 -28.70 -1.67 1.11
N ILE A 129 -28.57 -1.81 2.45
CA ILE A 129 -27.28 -2.11 3.11
C ILE A 129 -26.67 -3.34 2.45
N GLN A 130 -27.49 -4.35 2.17
CA GLN A 130 -27.02 -5.57 1.58
C GLN A 130 -26.43 -5.39 0.19
N ARG A 131 -27.16 -4.72 -0.70
CA ARG A 131 -26.69 -4.47 -2.06
C ARG A 131 -25.39 -3.64 -2.06
N VAL A 132 -25.27 -2.67 -1.15
CA VAL A 132 -24.05 -1.85 -1.02
C VAL A 132 -22.87 -2.71 -0.56
N VAL A 133 -23.08 -3.57 0.44
CA VAL A 133 -22.08 -4.54 0.91
C VAL A 133 -21.66 -5.49 -0.22
N ASP A 134 -22.60 -6.00 -1.01
CA ASP A 134 -22.34 -6.89 -2.13
C ASP A 134 -21.51 -6.22 -3.23
N VAL A 135 -21.72 -4.91 -3.47
CA VAL A 135 -20.87 -4.15 -4.39
C VAL A 135 -19.45 -4.05 -3.84
N ILE A 136 -19.30 -3.66 -2.57
CA ILE A 136 -17.97 -3.48 -1.95
C ILE A 136 -17.19 -4.80 -1.88
N SER A 137 -17.85 -5.91 -1.54
CA SER A 137 -17.21 -7.23 -1.42
C SER A 137 -16.67 -7.78 -2.74
N ARG A 138 -17.15 -7.27 -3.87
CA ARG A 138 -16.74 -7.67 -5.22
C ARG A 138 -15.57 -6.87 -5.77
N ILE A 139 -15.12 -5.82 -5.08
CA ILE A 139 -14.01 -4.98 -5.52
C ILE A 139 -12.69 -5.69 -5.20
N CYS A 140 -11.83 -5.88 -6.21
CA CYS A 140 -10.45 -6.32 -6.01
C CYS A 140 -9.50 -5.19 -6.38
N GLY A 141 -8.62 -4.84 -5.46
CA GLY A 141 -7.61 -3.79 -5.59
C GLY A 141 -7.49 -2.93 -4.33
N PRO A 142 -6.41 -2.15 -4.21
CA PRO A 142 -6.21 -1.26 -3.07
C PRO A 142 -7.21 -0.09 -3.10
N PHE A 143 -7.91 0.16 -1.99
CA PHE A 143 -8.82 1.30 -1.90
C PHE A 143 -8.99 1.83 -0.47
N SER A 144 -9.37 3.11 -0.38
CA SER A 144 -10.08 3.70 0.74
C SER A 144 -11.15 4.63 0.22
N PHE A 145 -12.26 4.76 0.93
CA PHE A 145 -13.40 5.55 0.46
C PHE A 145 -14.25 6.14 1.58
N VAL A 146 -15.02 7.16 1.21
CA VAL A 146 -16.15 7.69 1.97
C VAL A 146 -17.31 7.83 0.99
N PHE A 147 -18.40 7.10 1.22
CA PHE A 147 -19.61 7.10 0.40
C PHE A 147 -20.80 7.52 1.24
N TYR A 148 -21.45 8.62 0.87
CA TYR A 148 -22.69 9.07 1.45
C TYR A 148 -23.85 8.65 0.55
N ASP A 149 -24.64 7.71 1.05
CA ASP A 149 -25.93 7.34 0.49
C ASP A 149 -27.01 8.26 1.05
N ALA A 150 -27.35 9.28 0.27
CA ALA A 150 -28.36 10.26 0.64
C ALA A 150 -29.77 9.66 0.72
N VAL A 151 -30.07 8.66 -0.13
CA VAL A 151 -31.38 7.97 -0.23
C VAL A 151 -31.70 7.26 1.09
N ASN A 152 -30.76 6.47 1.59
CA ASN A 152 -30.97 5.65 2.79
C ASN A 152 -30.37 6.26 4.06
N ALA A 153 -29.89 7.50 4.00
CA ALA A 153 -29.34 8.24 5.14
C ALA A 153 -28.11 7.58 5.78
N LYS A 154 -27.20 7.04 4.99
CA LYS A 154 -26.06 6.26 5.50
C LYS A 154 -24.73 6.76 4.96
N LEU A 155 -23.73 6.83 5.83
CA LEU A 155 -22.34 7.05 5.43
C LEU A 155 -21.59 5.73 5.57
N TYR A 156 -20.93 5.30 4.51
CA TYR A 156 -20.04 4.14 4.50
C TYR A 156 -18.60 4.62 4.31
N PHE A 157 -17.66 4.09 5.09
CA PHE A 157 -16.25 4.39 4.91
C PHE A 157 -15.40 3.20 5.34
N SER A 158 -14.31 2.95 4.60
CA SER A 158 -13.35 1.92 4.97
C SER A 158 -12.09 2.00 4.12
N ARG A 159 -11.19 1.05 4.38
CA ARG A 159 -10.03 0.68 3.56
C ARG A 159 -10.24 -0.75 3.06
N ASP A 160 -9.46 -1.15 2.07
CA ASP A 160 -9.41 -2.55 1.66
C ASP A 160 -8.93 -3.46 2.81
N CYS A 161 -9.19 -4.77 2.73
CA CYS A 161 -8.88 -5.73 3.81
C CYS A 161 -7.38 -5.80 4.16
N LEU A 162 -6.50 -5.42 3.23
CA LEU A 162 -5.05 -5.33 3.44
C LEU A 162 -4.58 -3.92 3.82
N GLY A 163 -5.45 -2.91 3.88
CA GLY A 163 -5.10 -1.57 4.31
C GLY A 163 -4.07 -0.85 3.44
N ARG A 164 -4.09 -1.10 2.12
CA ARG A 164 -3.07 -0.60 1.17
C ARG A 164 -3.18 0.90 0.89
N ARG A 165 -4.35 1.50 1.10
CA ARG A 165 -4.58 2.94 1.00
C ARG A 165 -4.84 3.54 2.38
N SER A 166 -4.23 4.68 2.65
CA SER A 166 -4.36 5.37 3.93
C SER A 166 -5.77 5.96 4.11
N LEU A 167 -6.32 5.77 5.30
CA LEU A 167 -7.51 6.45 5.80
C LEU A 167 -7.44 6.44 7.32
N LEU A 168 -7.57 7.62 7.91
CA LEU A 168 -7.53 7.85 9.34
C LEU A 168 -8.85 8.47 9.78
N GLN A 169 -9.20 8.27 11.04
CA GLN A 169 -10.36 8.91 11.66
C GLN A 169 -9.97 9.56 12.98
N GLY A 170 -10.67 10.62 13.36
CA GLY A 170 -10.45 11.32 14.62
C GLY A 170 -11.59 12.28 14.93
N ILE A 171 -11.61 12.80 16.15
CA ILE A 171 -12.51 13.88 16.56
C ILE A 171 -11.64 15.08 16.90
N ASP A 172 -12.04 16.27 16.46
CA ASP A 172 -11.33 17.50 16.84
C ASP A 172 -11.87 18.11 18.15
N ASP A 173 -11.24 19.20 18.62
CA ASP A 173 -11.62 19.86 19.87
C ASP A 173 -13.04 20.44 19.87
N THR A 174 -13.65 20.60 18.68
CA THR A 174 -15.03 21.08 18.54
C THR A 174 -16.05 19.94 18.61
N GLY A 175 -15.60 18.69 18.68
CA GLY A 175 -16.45 17.51 18.65
C GLY A 175 -16.83 17.05 17.24
N ALA A 176 -16.21 17.63 16.19
CA ALA A 176 -16.46 17.23 14.80
C ALA A 176 -15.71 15.94 14.48
N PHE A 177 -16.42 14.99 13.88
CA PHE A 177 -15.82 13.74 13.41
C PHE A 177 -15.17 13.95 12.04
N LYS A 178 -13.92 13.50 11.90
CA LYS A 178 -13.11 13.67 10.70
C LYS A 178 -12.63 12.33 10.19
N ILE A 179 -12.64 12.16 8.87
CA ILE A 179 -11.97 11.08 8.15
C ILE A 179 -11.01 11.71 7.16
N CYS A 180 -9.74 11.31 7.14
CA CYS A 180 -8.75 11.91 6.25
C CYS A 180 -7.67 10.92 5.82
N SER A 181 -7.14 11.06 4.61
CA SER A 181 -5.99 10.26 4.15
C SER A 181 -4.69 10.54 4.93
N LEU A 182 -4.64 11.64 5.69
CA LEU A 182 -3.53 12.13 6.50
C LEU A 182 -4.07 12.52 7.89
N CYS A 183 -3.25 12.57 8.94
CA CYS A 183 -3.72 13.18 10.19
C CYS A 183 -4.06 14.65 9.90
N ASP A 184 -5.17 15.18 10.38
CA ASP A 184 -5.47 16.61 10.27
C ASP A 184 -4.85 17.34 11.48
N GLY A 185 -4.10 18.41 11.25
CA GLY A 185 -3.37 19.10 12.31
C GLY A 185 -4.24 20.12 13.06
N THR A 186 -4.08 20.22 14.39
CA THR A 186 -4.24 21.41 15.27
C THR A 186 -4.52 21.03 16.72
N SER A 187 -4.68 19.75 17.06
CA SER A 187 -5.02 19.34 18.42
C SER A 187 -4.23 18.11 18.87
N SER A 188 -4.11 17.94 20.20
CA SER A 188 -3.75 16.71 20.91
C SER A 188 -4.68 15.51 20.65
N THR A 189 -5.49 15.56 19.60
CA THR A 189 -6.53 14.58 19.27
C THR A 189 -5.94 13.39 18.52
N HIS A 190 -6.25 12.21 19.05
CA HIS A 190 -5.79 10.92 18.54
C HIS A 190 -6.51 10.62 17.22
N PHE A 191 -5.84 10.86 16.09
CA PHE A 191 -6.22 10.22 14.84
C PHE A 191 -5.72 8.78 14.87
N ASP A 192 -6.62 7.84 14.62
CA ASP A 192 -6.30 6.42 14.49
C ASP A 192 -6.48 5.96 13.05
N GLU A 193 -5.79 4.87 12.70
CA GLU A 193 -6.03 4.18 11.43
C GLU A 193 -7.47 3.65 11.43
N VAL A 194 -8.20 3.90 10.34
CA VAL A 194 -9.48 3.22 10.10
C VAL A 194 -9.20 1.72 9.99
N GLY A 195 -9.93 0.91 10.76
CA GLY A 195 -9.72 -0.53 10.84
C GLY A 195 -9.92 -1.24 9.50
N THR A 196 -9.23 -2.37 9.30
CA THR A 196 -9.40 -3.24 8.12
C THR A 196 -10.29 -4.44 8.40
N THR A 197 -10.99 -4.45 9.53
CA THR A 197 -11.83 -5.58 9.96
C THR A 197 -13.19 -5.60 9.26
N GLY A 198 -13.56 -4.53 8.57
CA GLY A 198 -14.86 -4.44 7.91
C GLY A 198 -15.11 -3.09 7.25
N VAL A 199 -16.34 -2.87 6.78
CA VAL A 199 -16.81 -1.56 6.35
C VAL A 199 -17.50 -0.86 7.52
N HIS A 200 -17.13 0.39 7.78
CA HIS A 200 -17.75 1.18 8.83
C HIS A 200 -18.94 1.97 8.27
N MET A 201 -19.98 2.10 9.08
CA MET A 201 -21.26 2.71 8.69
C MET A 201 -21.78 3.62 9.80
N ILE A 202 -22.25 4.81 9.41
CA ILE A 202 -23.02 5.72 10.27
C ILE A 202 -24.43 5.79 9.70
N ASP A 203 -25.43 5.54 10.55
CA ASP A 203 -26.86 5.54 10.18
C ASP A 203 -27.54 6.82 10.71
N PHE A 204 -27.71 7.81 9.84
CA PHE A 204 -28.26 9.13 10.19
C PHE A 204 -29.76 9.10 10.52
N THR A 205 -30.44 7.96 10.39
CA THR A 205 -31.81 7.79 10.92
C THR A 205 -31.82 7.54 12.44
N ARG A 206 -30.66 7.28 13.03
CA ARG A 206 -30.45 7.07 14.47
C ARG A 206 -29.78 8.29 15.10
N SER A 207 -29.71 8.32 16.42
CA SER A 207 -28.94 9.34 17.13
C SER A 207 -27.44 9.12 16.93
N VAL A 208 -26.79 10.10 16.30
CA VAL A 208 -25.35 10.12 16.00
C VAL A 208 -24.61 11.28 16.70
N MET A 209 -25.37 12.17 17.33
CA MET A 209 -24.86 13.30 18.11
C MET A 209 -25.27 13.12 19.56
N GLN A 210 -24.42 13.55 20.48
CA GLN A 210 -24.74 13.57 21.91
C GLN A 210 -24.33 14.92 22.51
N ASP A 211 -24.95 15.28 23.63
CA ASP A 211 -24.59 16.49 24.34
C ASP A 211 -23.22 16.34 25.02
N SER A 212 -22.45 17.43 25.04
CA SER A 212 -21.16 17.46 25.71
C SER A 212 -21.30 17.19 27.22
N PRO A 213 -20.45 16.33 27.81
CA PRO A 213 -20.46 16.07 29.26
C PRO A 213 -20.05 17.30 30.09
N THR A 214 -19.45 18.33 29.47
CA THR A 214 -19.16 19.62 30.14
C THR A 214 -20.32 20.60 29.91
N PRO A 215 -21.06 20.99 30.97
CA PRO A 215 -22.27 21.82 30.84
C PRO A 215 -22.05 23.24 30.29
N GLU A 216 -20.82 23.73 30.27
CA GLU A 216 -20.51 25.15 30.04
C GLU A 216 -20.57 25.59 28.57
N THR A 217 -20.54 24.67 27.60
CA THR A 217 -20.50 25.02 26.16
C THR A 217 -21.80 24.78 25.40
N GLY A 218 -22.74 23.99 25.93
CA GLY A 218 -23.98 23.62 25.21
C GLY A 218 -23.74 22.97 23.84
N ALA A 219 -22.52 22.50 23.59
CA ALA A 219 -22.09 21.99 22.29
C ALA A 219 -22.46 20.51 22.14
N THR A 220 -22.98 20.14 20.96
CA THR A 220 -23.23 18.76 20.57
C THR A 220 -22.01 18.20 19.85
N HIS A 221 -21.54 17.03 20.26
CA HIS A 221 -20.42 16.35 19.60
C HIS A 221 -20.84 15.02 19.01
N PHE A 222 -20.04 14.52 18.07
CA PHE A 222 -20.31 13.24 17.42
C PHE A 222 -20.14 12.06 18.40
N ASN A 223 -21.11 11.15 18.42
CA ASN A 223 -21.05 9.92 19.20
C ASN A 223 -20.31 8.83 18.42
N THR A 224 -19.08 8.48 18.84
CA THR A 224 -18.28 7.42 18.19
C THR A 224 -18.93 6.05 18.25
N ASP A 225 -19.73 5.77 19.28
CA ASP A 225 -20.40 4.47 19.45
C ASP A 225 -21.53 4.27 18.42
N SER A 226 -21.91 5.34 17.70
CA SER A 226 -22.85 5.25 16.58
C SER A 226 -22.26 4.59 15.32
N ILE A 227 -20.92 4.42 15.26
CA ILE A 227 -20.24 3.76 14.14
C ILE A 227 -20.43 2.25 14.24
N GLN A 228 -21.16 1.69 13.28
CA GLN A 228 -21.32 0.25 13.13
C GLN A 228 -20.23 -0.31 12.21
N THR A 229 -19.71 -1.50 12.52
CA THR A 229 -18.76 -2.20 11.64
C THR A 229 -19.43 -3.44 11.05
N LEU A 230 -19.51 -3.48 9.73
CA LEU A 230 -19.92 -4.65 8.94
C LEU A 230 -18.65 -5.48 8.71
N PRO A 231 -18.48 -6.65 9.34
CA PRO A 231 -17.20 -7.36 9.34
C PRO A 231 -16.90 -8.07 8.01
N TRP A 232 -15.61 -8.20 7.68
CA TRP A 232 -15.17 -9.17 6.67
C TRP A 232 -15.32 -10.59 7.21
N GLU A 233 -16.02 -11.45 6.48
CA GLU A 233 -16.36 -12.80 6.91
C GLU A 233 -15.94 -13.84 5.87
N ASN A 234 -15.61 -15.04 6.34
CA ASN A 234 -15.28 -16.18 5.48
C ASN A 234 -16.54 -16.96 5.06
N VAL A 235 -17.67 -16.25 4.90
CA VAL A 235 -18.96 -16.83 4.49
C VAL A 235 -19.32 -16.27 3.13
N ASP A 236 -19.67 -17.17 2.20
CA ASP A 236 -20.13 -16.81 0.86
C ASP A 236 -21.66 -16.78 0.83
N SER A 237 -22.24 -15.75 1.46
CA SER A 237 -23.68 -15.52 1.49
C SER A 237 -24.01 -14.07 1.10
N PRO A 238 -25.11 -13.86 0.32
CA PRO A 238 -25.68 -12.53 0.15
C PRO A 238 -26.04 -12.06 1.55
N GLY A 239 -25.49 -10.96 1.97
CA GLY A 239 -25.50 -10.59 3.39
C GLY A 239 -24.21 -9.90 3.82
N HIS A 240 -23.11 -10.37 3.23
CA HIS A 240 -21.87 -10.41 3.97
C HIS A 240 -20.71 -9.90 3.13
N LEU A 241 -19.81 -9.19 3.79
CA LEU A 241 -18.55 -8.77 3.17
C LEU A 241 -17.63 -9.98 3.13
N ARG A 242 -17.55 -10.62 1.96
CA ARG A 242 -16.63 -11.74 1.76
C ARG A 242 -15.18 -11.29 1.97
N ASN A 243 -14.48 -11.91 2.91
CA ASN A 243 -13.04 -11.76 3.04
C ASN A 243 -12.34 -12.44 1.85
N PRO A 244 -11.56 -11.72 1.03
CA PRO A 244 -10.90 -12.32 -0.12
C PRO A 244 -9.70 -13.20 0.27
N ILE A 245 -9.23 -13.12 1.52
CA ILE A 245 -8.08 -13.88 2.01
C ILE A 245 -8.58 -15.01 2.93
N PRO A 246 -8.52 -16.28 2.49
CA PRO A 246 -8.93 -17.41 3.31
C PRO A 246 -7.95 -17.64 4.47
N PRO A 247 -8.35 -18.41 5.51
CA PRO A 247 -7.44 -18.79 6.60
C PRO A 247 -6.18 -19.49 6.09
N MET A 248 -5.05 -19.31 6.78
CA MET A 248 -3.79 -19.98 6.43
C MET A 248 -3.92 -21.50 6.45
N ASN A 249 -3.32 -22.18 5.45
CA ASN A 249 -3.20 -23.63 5.45
C ASN A 249 -2.32 -24.10 6.63
N ARG A 250 -2.88 -24.94 7.50
CA ARG A 250 -2.24 -25.47 8.70
C ARG A 250 -1.68 -26.89 8.54
N SER A 251 -1.70 -27.46 7.33
CA SER A 251 -1.15 -28.78 7.08
C SER A 251 0.34 -28.82 7.39
N VAL A 252 0.78 -29.92 8.00
CA VAL A 252 2.19 -30.26 8.21
C VAL A 252 2.52 -31.51 7.39
N PRO A 253 3.77 -31.68 6.92
CA PRO A 253 4.12 -32.83 6.10
C PRO A 253 4.15 -34.10 6.95
N GLN A 254 3.57 -35.20 6.44
CA GLN A 254 3.56 -36.50 7.14
C GLN A 254 4.93 -37.20 7.05
N ASP A 255 5.62 -37.00 5.92
CA ASP A 255 6.95 -37.53 5.62
C ASP A 255 7.92 -36.39 5.28
N VAL A 256 9.15 -36.72 4.90
CA VAL A 256 10.12 -35.73 4.41
C VAL A 256 9.55 -35.01 3.18
N PRO A 257 9.43 -33.67 3.19
CA PRO A 257 8.88 -32.94 2.06
C PRO A 257 9.73 -33.12 0.79
N PRO A 258 9.10 -33.08 -0.40
CA PRO A 258 9.85 -33.15 -1.65
C PRO A 258 10.80 -31.96 -1.79
N GLN A 259 11.96 -32.21 -2.40
CA GLN A 259 12.92 -31.16 -2.70
C GLN A 259 12.32 -30.14 -3.68
N LEU A 260 12.61 -28.85 -3.46
CA LEU A 260 12.28 -27.79 -4.41
C LEU A 260 13.42 -27.52 -5.40
N SER A 261 13.08 -27.52 -6.69
CA SER A 261 13.94 -27.14 -7.82
C SER A 261 13.24 -26.15 -8.74
N ILE A 262 13.93 -25.68 -9.78
CA ILE A 262 13.33 -24.76 -10.78
C ILE A 262 12.24 -25.44 -11.62
N GLU A 263 12.19 -26.78 -11.64
CA GLU A 263 11.18 -27.60 -12.31
C GLU A 263 10.00 -27.98 -11.42
N SER A 264 10.00 -27.58 -10.14
CA SER A 264 8.89 -27.87 -9.24
C SER A 264 7.61 -27.17 -9.73
N PRO A 265 6.45 -27.85 -9.81
CA PRO A 265 5.21 -27.25 -10.29
C PRO A 265 4.78 -25.99 -9.52
N CYS A 266 5.05 -25.94 -8.22
CA CYS A 266 4.76 -24.75 -7.40
C CYS A 266 5.59 -23.52 -7.78
N VAL A 267 6.80 -23.70 -8.33
CA VAL A 267 7.66 -22.62 -8.81
C VAL A 267 7.13 -22.06 -10.13
N ASP A 268 6.66 -22.94 -11.02
CA ASP A 268 6.00 -22.55 -12.27
C ASP A 268 4.69 -21.79 -12.01
N GLU A 269 3.84 -22.32 -11.12
CA GLU A 269 2.60 -21.65 -10.75
C GLU A 269 2.87 -20.30 -10.07
N LEU A 270 3.85 -20.23 -9.17
CA LEU A 270 4.27 -18.98 -8.52
C LEU A 270 4.63 -17.89 -9.53
N GLU A 271 5.45 -18.23 -10.53
CA GLU A 271 5.85 -17.30 -11.58
C GLU A 271 4.64 -16.80 -12.38
N GLN A 272 3.75 -17.71 -12.80
CA GLN A 272 2.56 -17.38 -13.60
C GLN A 272 1.57 -16.49 -12.82
N ARG A 273 1.31 -16.81 -11.56
CA ARG A 273 0.42 -16.04 -10.68
C ARG A 273 0.99 -14.65 -10.41
N LEU A 274 2.29 -14.55 -10.14
CA LEU A 274 2.95 -13.26 -9.93
C LEU A 274 2.94 -12.40 -11.21
N ARG A 275 3.18 -13.01 -12.37
CA ARG A 275 3.09 -12.35 -13.68
C ARG A 275 1.68 -11.81 -13.94
N THR A 276 0.64 -12.58 -13.63
CA THR A 276 -0.77 -12.16 -13.77
C THR A 276 -1.09 -10.99 -12.85
N SER A 277 -0.69 -11.07 -11.58
CA SER A 277 -0.83 -9.97 -10.62
C SER A 277 -0.12 -8.70 -11.09
N LEU A 278 1.11 -8.84 -11.61
CA LEU A 278 1.92 -7.73 -12.07
C LEU A 278 1.33 -7.08 -13.33
N ALA A 279 0.85 -7.86 -14.29
CA ALA A 279 0.31 -7.36 -15.57
C ALA A 279 -0.78 -6.30 -15.38
N LEU A 280 -1.79 -6.58 -14.53
CA LEU A 280 -2.87 -5.61 -14.24
C LEU A 280 -2.35 -4.30 -13.60
N ARG A 281 -1.21 -4.36 -12.92
CA ARG A 281 -0.61 -3.24 -12.18
C ARG A 281 0.36 -2.41 -13.01
N ILE A 282 0.76 -2.83 -14.20
CA ILE A 282 1.72 -2.08 -15.02
C ILE A 282 1.27 -1.86 -16.46
N GLN A 283 0.32 -2.66 -16.94
CA GLN A 283 -0.27 -2.46 -18.26
C GLN A 283 -1.32 -1.35 -18.19
N ASN A 284 -1.43 -0.56 -19.27
CA ASN A 284 -2.37 0.56 -19.39
C ASN A 284 -2.16 1.67 -18.34
N VAL A 285 -0.90 1.88 -17.93
CA VAL A 285 -0.53 3.05 -17.12
C VAL A 285 -0.65 4.30 -17.97
N ARG A 286 -1.35 5.32 -17.45
CA ARG A 286 -1.48 6.62 -18.12
C ARG A 286 -0.11 7.28 -18.28
N ASP A 287 0.08 7.93 -19.41
CA ASP A 287 1.28 8.72 -19.67
C ASP A 287 1.44 9.83 -18.60
N PRO A 288 2.61 9.94 -17.96
CA PRO A 288 2.87 11.01 -17.00
C PRO A 288 2.92 12.39 -17.68
N PRO A 289 2.74 13.49 -16.93
CA PRO A 289 2.93 14.83 -17.47
C PRO A 289 4.32 14.99 -18.09
N GLY A 290 4.39 15.54 -19.30
CA GLY A 290 5.65 15.71 -20.03
C GLY A 290 6.21 14.43 -20.66
N PHE A 291 5.39 13.38 -20.80
CA PHE A 291 5.77 12.18 -21.55
C PHE A 291 6.14 12.52 -23.00
N THR A 292 7.32 12.08 -23.41
CA THR A 292 7.84 12.19 -24.79
C THR A 292 8.46 10.85 -25.19
N THR A 293 8.80 10.70 -26.46
CA THR A 293 9.54 9.52 -26.95
C THR A 293 10.92 9.37 -26.30
N GLU A 294 11.53 10.47 -25.86
CA GLU A 294 12.84 10.49 -25.16
C GLU A 294 12.69 10.24 -23.65
N SER A 295 11.52 10.53 -23.07
CA SER A 295 11.18 10.38 -21.66
C SER A 295 10.03 9.40 -21.48
N ASN A 296 10.19 8.19 -22.02
CA ASN A 296 9.12 7.21 -22.18
C ASN A 296 8.91 6.28 -20.96
N THR A 297 9.40 6.64 -19.76
CA THR A 297 9.22 5.84 -18.55
C THR A 297 7.84 6.07 -17.90
N LYS A 298 7.00 5.03 -17.84
CA LYS A 298 5.70 5.07 -17.14
C LYS A 298 5.74 4.42 -15.76
N VAL A 299 6.62 3.45 -15.58
CA VAL A 299 6.74 2.61 -14.38
C VAL A 299 8.17 2.66 -13.86
N ALA A 300 8.31 2.84 -12.54
CA ALA A 300 9.57 2.71 -11.84
C ALA A 300 9.46 1.64 -10.74
N VAL A 301 10.61 1.13 -10.29
CA VAL A 301 10.71 0.15 -9.20
C VAL A 301 11.40 0.80 -8.01
N LEU A 302 10.82 0.68 -6.82
CA LEU A 302 11.54 0.96 -5.57
C LEU A 302 12.57 -0.14 -5.37
N PHE A 303 13.84 0.15 -5.66
CA PHE A 303 14.82 -0.85 -6.02
C PHE A 303 16.02 -0.88 -5.07
N SER A 304 16.02 -1.85 -4.14
CA SER A 304 17.19 -2.13 -3.29
C SER A 304 18.19 -3.10 -3.93
N GLY A 305 17.83 -3.73 -5.04
CA GLY A 305 18.53 -4.88 -5.64
C GLY A 305 18.25 -6.21 -4.95
N GLY A 306 17.48 -6.22 -3.86
CA GLY A 306 17.06 -7.47 -3.21
C GLY A 306 16.16 -8.32 -4.09
N LEU A 307 16.00 -9.59 -3.71
CA LEU A 307 15.22 -10.61 -4.42
C LEU A 307 13.87 -10.09 -4.95
N ASP A 308 13.06 -9.52 -4.06
CA ASP A 308 11.64 -9.25 -4.31
C ASP A 308 11.44 -8.16 -5.37
N CYS A 309 12.10 -7.01 -5.21
CA CYS A 309 12.00 -5.91 -6.18
C CYS A 309 12.64 -6.27 -7.52
N THR A 310 13.65 -7.13 -7.52
CA THR A 310 14.36 -7.52 -8.75
C THR A 310 13.57 -8.52 -9.57
N ILE A 311 12.85 -9.47 -8.95
CA ILE A 311 11.89 -10.33 -9.66
C ILE A 311 10.81 -9.48 -10.34
N LEU A 312 10.25 -8.49 -9.63
CA LEU A 312 9.25 -7.59 -10.22
C LEU A 312 9.82 -6.79 -11.40
N ALA A 313 11.04 -6.25 -11.27
CA ALA A 313 11.73 -5.58 -12.37
C ALA A 313 11.87 -6.54 -13.56
N ARG A 314 12.47 -7.71 -13.34
CA ARG A 314 12.73 -8.72 -14.38
C ARG A 314 11.45 -9.16 -15.10
N LEU A 315 10.35 -9.41 -14.38
CA LEU A 315 9.07 -9.78 -15.00
C LEU A 315 8.43 -8.60 -15.75
N SER A 316 8.65 -7.35 -15.31
CA SER A 316 8.14 -6.17 -16.00
C SER A 316 8.73 -6.02 -17.41
N HIS A 317 9.96 -6.49 -17.64
CA HIS A 317 10.56 -6.51 -18.98
C HIS A 317 9.70 -7.26 -20.00
N GLU A 318 9.08 -8.37 -19.61
CA GLU A 318 8.27 -9.22 -20.50
C GLU A 318 6.85 -8.70 -20.71
N LEU A 319 6.39 -7.80 -19.86
CA LEU A 319 5.00 -7.33 -19.82
C LEU A 319 4.82 -5.93 -20.42
N LEU A 320 5.89 -5.14 -20.49
CA LEU A 320 5.89 -3.79 -21.05
C LEU A 320 6.45 -3.78 -22.48
N PRO A 321 5.99 -2.86 -23.36
CA PRO A 321 6.54 -2.68 -24.71
C PRO A 321 8.06 -2.51 -24.66
N ALA A 322 8.82 -3.15 -25.56
CA ALA A 322 10.28 -3.26 -25.46
C ALA A 322 11.03 -1.91 -25.49
N ASP A 323 10.42 -0.88 -26.08
CA ASP A 323 10.95 0.47 -26.19
C ASP A 323 10.79 1.30 -24.91
N GLU A 324 9.85 0.97 -24.02
CA GLU A 324 9.63 1.72 -22.77
C GLU A 324 10.79 1.54 -21.77
N SER A 325 11.33 2.63 -21.23
CA SER A 325 12.37 2.52 -20.18
C SER A 325 11.76 2.11 -18.83
N ILE A 326 12.52 1.38 -18.01
CA ILE A 326 12.15 1.06 -16.62
C ILE A 326 13.17 1.70 -15.68
N ASP A 327 12.70 2.61 -14.82
CA ASP A 327 13.56 3.28 -13.85
C ASP A 327 13.68 2.44 -12.56
N LEU A 328 14.91 2.27 -12.07
CA LEU A 328 15.23 1.57 -10.83
C LEU A 328 15.69 2.59 -9.78
N LEU A 329 14.83 2.89 -8.81
CA LEU A 329 15.04 3.95 -7.82
C LEU A 329 15.78 3.39 -6.59
N ASN A 330 17.08 3.68 -6.48
CA ASN A 330 17.93 3.15 -5.43
C ASN A 330 18.45 4.26 -4.50
N VAL A 331 17.95 4.26 -3.25
CA VAL A 331 18.25 5.30 -2.27
C VAL A 331 19.39 4.90 -1.32
N ALA A 332 20.32 5.83 -1.10
CA ALA A 332 21.40 5.68 -0.13
C ALA A 332 21.55 6.97 0.67
N PHE A 333 21.72 6.84 1.99
CA PHE A 333 21.84 7.98 2.89
C PHE A 333 23.24 8.14 3.43
N GLU A 334 23.65 9.39 3.56
CA GLU A 334 24.82 9.75 4.35
C GLU A 334 24.48 9.55 5.84
N ASN A 335 25.05 8.50 6.43
CA ASN A 335 24.93 8.26 7.86
C ASN A 335 26.19 8.79 8.58
N PRO A 336 26.09 9.85 9.40
CA PRO A 336 27.26 10.49 10.01
C PRO A 336 28.13 9.53 10.83
N ARG A 337 27.52 8.53 11.47
CA ARG A 337 28.26 7.53 12.27
C ARG A 337 29.07 6.59 11.39
N VAL A 338 28.49 6.17 10.27
CA VAL A 338 29.17 5.29 9.31
C VAL A 338 30.26 6.06 8.56
N ALA A 339 29.99 7.30 8.17
CA ALA A 339 30.97 8.18 7.55
C ALA A 339 32.18 8.43 8.47
N ALA A 340 31.93 8.74 9.75
CA ALA A 340 32.99 8.94 10.74
C ALA A 340 33.79 7.66 11.08
N ALA A 341 33.17 6.48 10.95
CA ALA A 341 33.88 5.20 11.10
C ALA A 341 34.73 4.90 9.86
N ALA A 342 34.19 5.11 8.66
CA ALA A 342 34.90 4.90 7.40
C ALA A 342 36.13 5.82 7.26
N SER A 343 36.02 7.09 7.72
CA SER A 343 37.15 8.02 7.71
C SER A 343 38.28 7.59 8.64
N LYS A 344 37.98 6.90 9.76
CA LYS A 344 38.98 6.33 10.67
C LYS A 344 39.65 5.09 10.09
N GLU A 345 38.92 4.30 9.32
CA GLU A 345 39.39 3.06 8.69
C GLU A 345 40.05 3.29 7.31
N ALA A 346 40.21 4.55 6.88
CA ALA A 346 40.72 4.93 5.56
C ALA A 346 40.04 4.17 4.40
N LYS A 347 38.75 3.86 4.53
CA LYS A 347 37.98 3.19 3.48
C LYS A 347 37.88 4.09 2.25
N THR A 348 38.27 3.55 1.10
CA THR A 348 38.20 4.24 -0.19
C THR A 348 36.78 4.19 -0.77
N GLY A 349 36.42 5.19 -1.59
CA GLY A 349 35.14 5.25 -2.29
C GLY A 349 34.05 6.11 -1.63
N SER A 350 32.97 6.34 -2.37
CA SER A 350 31.82 7.14 -1.93
C SER A 350 31.09 6.47 -0.75
N VAL A 351 30.65 7.26 0.24
CA VAL A 351 29.83 6.77 1.35
C VAL A 351 28.52 6.14 0.84
N TYR A 352 28.01 6.63 -0.30
CA TYR A 352 26.79 6.14 -0.94
C TYR A 352 27.03 4.84 -1.71
N GLU A 353 28.11 4.73 -2.49
CA GLU A 353 28.42 3.49 -3.23
C GLU A 353 28.84 2.35 -2.31
N ASN A 354 29.39 2.67 -1.13
CA ASN A 354 29.64 1.70 -0.08
C ASN A 354 28.37 1.29 0.70
N CYS A 355 27.21 1.88 0.40
CA CYS A 355 25.93 1.56 1.05
C CYS A 355 25.46 0.17 0.60
N PRO A 356 25.02 -0.72 1.52
CA PRO A 356 24.67 -2.08 1.14
C PRO A 356 23.62 -2.21 0.03
N ASP A 357 22.52 -1.47 0.12
CA ASP A 357 21.48 -1.53 -0.92
C ASP A 357 21.96 -0.91 -2.23
N ARG A 358 22.96 -0.02 -2.21
CA ARG A 358 23.61 0.48 -3.43
C ARG A 358 24.48 -0.60 -4.07
N ILE A 359 25.29 -1.33 -3.29
CA ILE A 359 26.11 -2.44 -3.78
C ILE A 359 25.23 -3.53 -4.40
N THR A 360 24.23 -4.00 -3.64
CA THR A 360 23.28 -5.02 -4.13
C THR A 360 22.48 -4.49 -5.32
N GLY A 361 22.05 -3.22 -5.29
CA GLY A 361 21.40 -2.55 -6.42
C GLY A 361 22.24 -2.54 -7.70
N ARG A 362 23.52 -2.18 -7.62
CA ARG A 362 24.45 -2.18 -8.77
C ARG A 362 24.65 -3.59 -9.32
N SER A 363 24.80 -4.59 -8.44
CA SER A 363 24.92 -6.00 -8.84
C SER A 363 23.67 -6.51 -9.57
N ALA A 364 22.49 -6.26 -9.00
CA ALA A 364 21.22 -6.68 -9.60
C ALA A 364 20.93 -5.92 -10.91
N PHE A 365 21.31 -4.66 -11.00
CA PHE A 365 21.24 -3.88 -12.24
C PHE A 365 22.11 -4.48 -13.35
N ALA A 366 23.37 -4.82 -13.07
CA ALA A 366 24.25 -5.47 -14.04
C ALA A 366 23.70 -6.82 -14.51
N GLU A 367 23.10 -7.59 -13.60
CA GLU A 367 22.45 -8.86 -13.94
C GLU A 367 21.20 -8.66 -14.80
N LEU A 368 20.36 -7.66 -14.49
CA LEU A 368 19.20 -7.30 -15.33
C LEU A 368 19.62 -6.88 -16.75
N GLN A 369 20.72 -6.15 -16.90
CA GLN A 369 21.27 -5.78 -18.21
C GLN A 369 21.72 -7.01 -19.00
N ALA A 370 22.38 -7.96 -18.34
CA ALA A 370 22.85 -9.18 -18.98
C ALA A 370 21.70 -10.11 -19.41
N VAL A 371 20.68 -10.26 -18.56
CA VAL A 371 19.54 -11.16 -18.80
C VAL A 371 18.48 -10.54 -19.72
N CYS A 372 18.35 -9.20 -19.72
CA CYS A 372 17.39 -8.45 -20.54
C CYS A 372 18.07 -7.34 -21.35
N PRO A 373 18.96 -7.67 -22.31
CA PRO A 373 19.79 -6.69 -23.01
C PRO A 373 19.01 -5.75 -23.93
N GLY A 374 17.79 -6.11 -24.33
CA GLY A 374 16.95 -5.28 -25.19
C GLY A 374 16.17 -4.17 -24.48
N ARG A 375 16.26 -4.10 -23.14
CA ARG A 375 15.56 -3.09 -22.32
C ARG A 375 16.51 -1.98 -21.92
N ASN A 376 16.07 -0.74 -22.08
CA ASN A 376 16.73 0.36 -21.39
C ASN A 376 16.35 0.35 -19.90
N TRP A 377 17.21 -0.24 -19.07
CA TRP A 377 17.14 -0.07 -17.63
C TRP A 377 17.85 1.21 -17.23
N ARG A 378 17.16 2.07 -16.46
CA ARG A 378 17.75 3.30 -15.92
C ARG A 378 17.97 3.16 -14.43
N PHE A 379 19.21 3.04 -13.99
CA PHE A 379 19.52 3.04 -12.56
C PHE A 379 19.61 4.46 -12.03
N VAL A 380 18.67 4.85 -11.16
CA VAL A 380 18.64 6.18 -10.54
C VAL A 380 19.25 6.09 -9.14
N ALA A 381 20.48 6.54 -9.02
CA ALA A 381 21.22 6.66 -7.77
C ALA A 381 20.74 7.90 -6.99
N ILE A 382 19.91 7.66 -5.96
CA ILE A 382 19.36 8.70 -5.09
C ILE A 382 20.22 8.82 -3.83
N ASP A 383 21.18 9.74 -3.87
CA ASP A 383 22.11 9.98 -2.77
C ASP A 383 21.59 11.13 -1.89
N ILE A 384 21.33 10.85 -0.62
CA ILE A 384 20.73 11.82 0.31
C ILE A 384 21.76 12.27 1.36
N PRO A 385 22.22 13.54 1.31
CA PRO A 385 23.04 14.14 2.36
C PRO A 385 22.31 14.17 3.71
N TYR A 386 23.08 14.12 4.80
CA TYR A 386 22.49 14.12 6.14
C TYR A 386 21.71 15.40 6.42
N VAL A 387 22.22 16.55 5.97
CA VAL A 387 21.56 17.86 6.10
C VAL A 387 20.17 17.89 5.46
N GLU A 388 20.00 17.17 4.36
CA GLU A 388 18.73 17.08 3.66
C GLU A 388 17.74 16.18 4.40
N THR A 389 18.24 15.09 5.00
CA THR A 389 17.42 14.23 5.88
C THR A 389 16.88 15.01 7.07
N VAL A 390 17.73 15.84 7.70
CA VAL A 390 17.33 16.70 8.82
C VAL A 390 16.29 17.73 8.37
N ALA A 391 16.50 18.37 7.21
CA ALA A 391 15.59 19.39 6.69
C ALA A 391 14.17 18.84 6.40
N HIS A 392 14.04 17.58 6.01
CA HIS A 392 12.75 16.94 5.73
C HIS A 392 12.16 16.16 6.91
N ARG A 393 12.87 16.05 8.04
CA ARG A 393 12.52 15.16 9.16
C ARG A 393 11.11 15.42 9.69
N ASP A 394 10.74 16.68 9.91
CA ASP A 394 9.43 17.03 10.46
C ASP A 394 8.30 16.78 9.46
N THR A 395 8.56 16.97 8.16
CA THR A 395 7.62 16.59 7.10
C THR A 395 7.38 15.08 7.09
N VAL A 396 8.44 14.27 7.21
CA VAL A 396 8.29 12.80 7.27
C VAL A 396 7.55 12.39 8.53
N LYS A 397 7.91 12.95 9.70
CA LYS A 397 7.18 12.74 10.97
C LYS A 397 5.70 13.06 10.83
N ARG A 398 5.36 14.17 10.15
CA ARG A 398 3.98 14.60 9.91
C ARG A 398 3.20 13.60 9.05
N LEU A 399 3.84 13.04 8.03
CA LEU A 399 3.23 12.10 7.07
C LEU A 399 3.06 10.69 7.64
N MET A 400 4.00 10.22 8.46
CA MET A 400 3.98 8.84 8.95
C MET A 400 2.93 8.56 10.03
N ARG A 401 2.46 9.61 10.73
CA ARG A 401 1.43 9.50 11.78
C ARG A 401 0.21 8.68 11.32
N PRO A 402 -0.42 7.90 12.22
CA PRO A 402 -0.24 7.91 13.68
C PRO A 402 1.00 7.16 14.18
N HIS A 403 1.67 6.39 13.32
CA HIS A 403 2.96 5.76 13.65
C HIS A 403 3.97 6.78 14.15
N ASN A 404 4.72 6.40 15.18
CA ASN A 404 5.56 7.31 15.94
C ASN A 404 6.79 6.63 16.55
N THR A 405 7.35 5.59 15.93
CA THR A 405 8.60 4.97 16.40
C THR A 405 9.80 5.35 15.55
N GLU A 406 11.01 5.19 16.10
CA GLU A 406 12.27 5.38 15.34
C GLU A 406 12.38 4.47 14.12
N MET A 407 11.92 3.22 14.22
CA MET A 407 11.87 2.30 13.09
C MET A 407 10.91 2.80 12.01
N ASP A 408 9.74 3.29 12.41
CA ASP A 408 8.78 3.85 11.46
C ASP A 408 9.37 5.07 10.73
N LEU A 409 10.06 5.96 11.44
CA LEU A 409 10.71 7.13 10.83
C LEU A 409 11.80 6.71 9.85
N SER A 410 12.61 5.71 10.23
CA SER A 410 13.71 5.24 9.41
C SER A 410 13.25 4.61 8.09
N ILE A 411 12.16 3.82 8.13
CA ILE A 411 11.53 3.24 6.94
C ILE A 411 10.83 4.33 6.11
N ALA A 412 10.08 5.21 6.78
CA ALA A 412 9.38 6.33 6.15
C ALA A 412 10.34 7.24 5.38
N CYS A 413 11.50 7.58 5.95
CA CYS A 413 12.53 8.38 5.28
C CYS A 413 13.03 7.71 4.00
N ALA A 414 13.35 6.41 4.05
CA ALA A 414 13.84 5.69 2.88
C ALA A 414 12.80 5.71 1.75
N LEU A 415 11.54 5.41 2.06
CA LEU A 415 10.45 5.42 1.07
C LEU A 415 10.14 6.84 0.56
N TYR A 416 10.17 7.84 1.44
CA TYR A 416 9.96 9.24 1.09
C TYR A 416 10.98 9.73 0.05
N PHE A 417 12.28 9.51 0.30
CA PHE A 417 13.31 9.97 -0.63
C PHE A 417 13.42 9.10 -1.88
N ALA A 418 13.24 7.78 -1.77
CA ALA A 418 13.21 6.90 -2.94
C ALA A 418 12.06 7.28 -3.89
N SER A 419 10.87 7.49 -3.35
CA SER A 419 9.70 7.89 -4.15
C SER A 419 9.80 9.32 -4.69
N ARG A 420 10.61 10.22 -4.13
CA ARG A 420 10.88 11.51 -4.78
C ARG A 420 11.43 11.31 -6.20
N GLY A 421 12.22 10.26 -6.41
CA GLY A 421 12.67 9.82 -7.73
C GLY A 421 13.68 10.75 -8.38
N GLN A 422 14.46 11.48 -7.57
CA GLN A 422 15.47 12.45 -8.02
C GLN A 422 16.86 11.95 -7.67
N GLY A 423 17.75 11.84 -8.64
CA GLY A 423 19.09 11.32 -8.43
C GLY A 423 19.99 11.43 -9.65
N SER A 424 21.09 10.68 -9.65
CA SER A 424 21.98 10.54 -10.79
C SER A 424 21.60 9.27 -11.57
N ALA A 425 21.21 9.39 -12.83
CA ALA A 425 20.77 8.28 -13.67
C ALA A 425 21.91 7.72 -14.52
N PHE A 426 21.94 6.40 -14.63
CA PHE A 426 22.77 5.66 -15.58
C PHE A 426 21.85 4.81 -16.47
N ASP A 427 21.89 5.07 -17.78
CA ASP A 427 21.10 4.40 -18.80
C ASP A 427 21.85 3.22 -19.41
N SER A 428 21.19 2.07 -19.49
CA SER A 428 21.81 0.83 -19.99
C SER A 428 22.22 0.90 -21.46
N HIS A 429 21.47 1.64 -22.27
CA HIS A 429 21.78 1.82 -23.69
C HIS A 429 22.90 2.85 -23.92
N GLU A 430 23.25 3.65 -22.92
CA GLU A 430 24.30 4.67 -22.99
C GLU A 430 25.53 4.24 -22.17
N GLY A 431 25.99 3.00 -22.36
CA GLY A 431 26.94 2.30 -21.48
C GLY A 431 28.30 2.96 -21.15
N ASN A 432 28.61 4.13 -21.73
CA ASN A 432 29.80 4.94 -21.42
C ASN A 432 29.49 6.41 -21.08
N ALA A 433 28.21 6.79 -20.95
CA ALA A 433 27.83 8.14 -20.60
C ALA A 433 28.02 8.39 -19.10
N GLU A 434 28.51 9.59 -18.76
CA GLU A 434 28.59 10.03 -17.38
C GLU A 434 27.17 10.14 -16.78
N PRO A 435 26.97 9.69 -15.52
CA PRO A 435 25.67 9.78 -14.86
C PRO A 435 25.12 11.21 -14.85
N GLN A 436 23.86 11.37 -15.27
CA GLN A 436 23.23 12.69 -15.38
C GLN A 436 22.18 12.93 -14.28
N ARG A 437 22.00 14.18 -13.87
CA ARG A 437 20.90 14.54 -12.97
C ARG A 437 19.57 14.24 -13.63
N TYR A 438 18.73 13.50 -12.92
CA TYR A 438 17.49 12.98 -13.48
C TYR A 438 16.37 12.98 -12.43
N THR A 439 15.16 13.23 -12.90
CA THR A 439 13.93 13.05 -12.13
C THR A 439 13.03 12.12 -12.92
N THR A 440 12.69 10.97 -12.33
CA THR A 440 11.80 10.02 -13.00
C THR A 440 10.41 10.61 -13.20
N PRO A 441 9.84 10.55 -14.42
CA PRO A 441 8.47 11.00 -14.69
C PRO A 441 7.43 9.97 -14.22
N ALA A 442 7.84 8.73 -13.91
CA ALA A 442 6.93 7.62 -13.60
C ALA A 442 6.07 7.91 -12.36
N ARG A 443 4.75 7.95 -12.53
CA ARG A 443 3.82 8.09 -11.40
C ARG A 443 3.54 6.76 -10.69
N VAL A 444 3.83 5.63 -11.33
CA VAL A 444 3.66 4.28 -10.78
C VAL A 444 4.99 3.74 -10.26
N LEU A 445 5.00 3.32 -8.99
CA LEU A 445 6.14 2.71 -8.32
C LEU A 445 5.81 1.27 -7.93
N LEU A 446 6.53 0.28 -8.44
CA LEU A 446 6.43 -1.09 -7.97
C LEU A 446 7.19 -1.27 -6.66
N SER A 447 6.59 -2.01 -5.72
CA SER A 447 7.19 -2.39 -4.45
C SER A 447 7.15 -3.90 -4.25
N GLY A 448 8.27 -4.44 -3.75
CA GLY A 448 8.39 -5.85 -3.36
C GLY A 448 7.79 -6.20 -1.99
N LEU A 449 7.14 -5.23 -1.32
CA LEU A 449 6.52 -5.44 -0.01
C LEU A 449 5.42 -6.52 -0.07
N GLY A 450 5.40 -7.40 0.93
CA GLY A 450 4.50 -8.55 1.04
C GLY A 450 5.20 -9.89 0.83
N ALA A 451 6.30 -9.91 0.06
CA ALA A 451 7.05 -11.14 -0.21
C ALA A 451 7.65 -11.77 1.07
N ASP A 452 8.17 -10.94 1.99
CA ASP A 452 8.75 -11.44 3.24
C ASP A 452 7.69 -12.05 4.18
N GLU A 453 6.53 -11.41 4.29
CA GLU A 453 5.40 -11.91 5.09
C GLU A 453 4.80 -13.19 4.52
N LEU A 454 4.78 -13.35 3.19
CA LEU A 454 4.12 -14.49 2.53
C LEU A 454 5.02 -15.72 2.36
N PHE A 455 6.33 -15.52 2.18
CA PHE A 455 7.31 -16.56 1.84
C PHE A 455 8.38 -16.76 2.91
N ALA A 456 8.06 -16.41 4.16
CA ALA A 456 8.94 -16.58 5.30
C ALA A 456 10.31 -15.88 5.17
N GLY A 457 10.34 -14.62 4.71
CA GLY A 457 11.59 -13.90 4.45
C GLY A 457 12.33 -13.35 5.67
N TYR A 458 11.68 -13.20 6.82
CA TYR A 458 12.33 -12.75 8.06
C TYR A 458 13.12 -13.86 8.76
N ALA A 459 14.30 -13.53 9.31
CA ALA A 459 15.12 -14.46 10.10
C ALA A 459 14.37 -15.10 11.29
N ARG A 460 13.34 -14.44 11.82
CA ARG A 460 12.48 -14.99 12.89
C ARG A 460 11.66 -16.20 12.46
N HIS A 461 11.35 -16.36 11.18
CA HIS A 461 10.69 -17.55 10.65
C HIS A 461 11.60 -18.77 10.76
N GLY A 462 12.87 -18.64 10.40
CA GLY A 462 13.87 -19.69 10.60
C GLY A 462 14.01 -20.06 12.09
N MET A 463 14.02 -19.06 12.98
CA MET A 463 14.01 -19.31 14.43
C MET A 463 12.74 -20.03 14.91
N ALA A 464 11.57 -19.69 14.38
CA ALA A 464 10.31 -20.34 14.70
C ALA A 464 10.31 -21.81 14.24
N TYR A 465 10.79 -22.07 13.03
CA TYR A 465 10.99 -23.41 12.51
C TYR A 465 11.96 -24.24 13.37
N SER A 466 13.10 -23.67 13.75
CA SER A 466 14.07 -24.38 14.61
C SER A 466 13.50 -24.73 15.99
N ARG A 467 12.52 -23.97 16.49
CA ARG A 467 11.91 -24.20 17.81
C ARG A 467 10.81 -25.25 17.76
N ASN A 468 9.87 -25.10 16.82
CA ASN A 468 8.61 -25.87 16.79
C ASN A 468 8.29 -26.48 15.41
N GLY A 469 9.30 -26.67 14.55
CA GLY A 469 9.11 -27.25 13.22
C GLY A 469 8.14 -26.46 12.33
N PHE A 470 7.41 -27.18 11.48
CA PHE A 470 6.46 -26.57 10.54
C PHE A 470 5.32 -25.83 11.23
N GLU A 471 4.83 -26.31 12.38
CA GLU A 471 3.76 -25.64 13.13
C GLU A 471 4.18 -24.23 13.56
N GLY A 472 5.37 -24.11 14.18
CA GLY A 472 5.90 -22.80 14.58
C GLY A 472 6.14 -21.86 13.41
N LEU A 473 6.60 -22.40 12.26
CA LEU A 473 6.76 -21.62 11.05
C LEU A 473 5.42 -21.10 10.53
N ILE A 474 4.39 -21.96 10.47
CA ILE A 474 3.04 -21.60 10.01
C ILE A 474 2.45 -20.51 10.91
N ASP A 475 2.56 -20.66 12.23
CA ASP A 475 2.04 -19.69 13.21
C ASP A 475 2.69 -18.30 13.06
N GLU A 476 4.01 -18.25 12.86
CA GLU A 476 4.72 -16.99 12.68
C GLU A 476 4.34 -16.30 11.37
N ILE A 477 4.19 -17.06 10.26
CA ILE A 477 3.76 -16.51 8.97
C ILE A 477 2.31 -16.01 9.04
N ASP A 478 1.39 -16.79 9.63
CA ASP A 478 -0.01 -16.38 9.80
C ASP A 478 -0.15 -15.12 10.67
N LEU A 479 0.69 -14.98 11.70
CA LEU A 479 0.76 -13.77 12.50
C LEU A 479 1.20 -12.55 11.69
N ASP A 480 2.15 -12.71 10.78
CA ASP A 480 2.60 -11.61 9.91
C ASP A 480 1.53 -11.25 8.86
N VAL A 481 0.91 -12.24 8.21
CA VAL A 481 -0.17 -12.04 7.23
C VAL A 481 -1.36 -11.33 7.86
N SER A 482 -1.81 -11.78 9.04
CA SER A 482 -2.94 -11.16 9.77
C SER A 482 -2.67 -9.70 10.22
N ARG A 483 -1.40 -9.27 10.22
CA ARG A 483 -0.98 -7.92 10.59
C ARG A 483 -0.68 -7.00 9.41
N LEU A 484 -0.74 -7.48 8.16
CA LEU A 484 -0.47 -6.68 6.96
C LEU A 484 -1.25 -5.35 6.96
N GLY A 485 -2.55 -5.40 7.25
CA GLY A 485 -3.42 -4.22 7.31
C GLY A 485 -3.11 -3.23 8.42
N LYS A 486 -2.34 -3.60 9.45
CA LYS A 486 -2.14 -2.78 10.65
C LYS A 486 -0.75 -2.17 10.79
N ARG A 487 0.28 -2.70 10.12
CA ARG A 487 1.68 -2.33 10.44
C ARG A 487 2.28 -1.23 9.56
N ASN A 488 2.24 -1.36 8.24
CA ASN A 488 3.15 -0.58 7.38
C ASN A 488 2.44 0.20 6.26
N LEU A 489 1.39 -0.37 5.67
CA LEU A 489 0.89 0.09 4.37
C LEU A 489 0.27 1.49 4.40
N GLY A 490 -0.40 1.87 5.50
CA GLY A 490 -0.92 3.24 5.71
C GLY A 490 0.20 4.27 5.72
N ARG A 491 1.23 4.07 6.57
CA ARG A 491 2.44 4.90 6.66
C ARG A 491 3.11 5.05 5.30
N ASP A 492 3.34 3.94 4.63
CA ASP A 492 4.05 3.88 3.36
C ASP A 492 3.27 4.61 2.26
N ASN A 493 1.95 4.43 2.23
CA ASN A 493 1.08 5.16 1.31
C ASN A 493 1.10 6.67 1.56
N ARG A 494 1.21 7.12 2.81
CA ARG A 494 1.28 8.55 3.15
C ARG A 494 2.55 9.22 2.65
N VAL A 495 3.69 8.58 2.89
CA VAL A 495 5.00 9.15 2.52
C VAL A 495 5.26 9.11 1.01
N ILE A 496 4.86 8.03 0.34
CA ILE A 496 5.08 7.89 -1.12
C ILE A 496 4.20 8.86 -1.90
N ALA A 497 2.93 8.95 -1.53
CA ALA A 497 1.98 9.82 -2.22
C ALA A 497 2.29 11.32 -2.05
N HIS A 498 3.12 11.72 -1.07
CA HIS A 498 3.57 13.11 -0.95
C HIS A 498 4.21 13.64 -2.23
N TRP A 499 4.76 12.76 -3.06
CA TRP A 499 5.40 13.12 -4.33
C TRP A 499 4.48 12.94 -5.54
N GLY A 500 3.16 12.82 -5.35
CA GLY A 500 2.21 12.60 -6.44
C GLY A 500 2.45 11.26 -7.15
N ARG A 501 2.81 10.22 -6.39
CA ARG A 501 3.15 8.89 -6.89
C ARG A 501 2.40 7.79 -6.18
N GLU A 502 2.22 6.68 -6.88
CA GLU A 502 1.45 5.53 -6.45
C GLU A 502 2.31 4.27 -6.33
N ALA A 503 2.38 3.73 -5.12
CA ALA A 503 2.93 2.39 -4.91
C ALA A 503 1.91 1.32 -5.31
N ARG A 504 2.36 0.33 -6.09
CA ARG A 504 1.63 -0.89 -6.44
C ARG A 504 2.37 -2.11 -5.89
N PHE A 505 1.61 -3.06 -5.36
CA PHE A 505 2.11 -4.20 -4.60
C PHE A 505 1.65 -5.52 -5.24
N PRO A 506 2.39 -6.08 -6.22
CA PRO A 506 2.02 -7.33 -6.87
C PRO A 506 1.94 -8.52 -5.91
N TYR A 507 2.80 -8.58 -4.89
CA TYR A 507 2.74 -9.61 -3.85
C TYR A 507 1.53 -9.49 -2.93
N LEU A 508 0.86 -8.33 -2.91
CA LEU A 508 -0.34 -8.09 -2.11
C LEU A 508 -1.60 -8.00 -2.98
N ASP A 509 -1.58 -8.67 -4.12
CA ASP A 509 -2.79 -8.97 -4.88
C ASP A 509 -3.64 -10.00 -4.14
N GLU A 510 -4.94 -9.78 -4.09
CA GLU A 510 -5.87 -10.60 -3.32
C GLU A 510 -5.89 -12.05 -3.80
N ASP A 511 -5.90 -12.29 -5.11
CA ASP A 511 -5.87 -13.65 -5.66
C ASP A 511 -4.53 -14.30 -5.39
N PHE A 512 -3.43 -13.54 -5.55
CA PHE A 512 -2.08 -14.02 -5.26
C PHE A 512 -1.94 -14.40 -3.79
N VAL A 513 -2.31 -13.52 -2.87
CA VAL A 513 -2.28 -13.78 -1.41
C VAL A 513 -3.17 -14.97 -1.08
N SER A 514 -4.40 -15.01 -1.60
CA SER A 514 -5.34 -16.11 -1.36
C SER A 514 -4.74 -17.46 -1.76
N TRP A 515 -4.05 -17.53 -2.89
CA TRP A 515 -3.36 -18.74 -3.32
C TRP A 515 -2.16 -19.05 -2.43
N VAL A 516 -1.29 -18.07 -2.15
CA VAL A 516 -0.08 -18.29 -1.34
C VAL A 516 -0.41 -18.77 0.08
N VAL A 517 -1.43 -18.22 0.74
CA VAL A 517 -1.79 -18.64 2.11
C VAL A 517 -2.41 -20.04 2.15
N GLN A 518 -2.95 -20.53 1.03
CA GLN A 518 -3.47 -21.89 0.91
C GLN A 518 -2.40 -22.91 0.50
N ALA A 519 -1.32 -22.47 -0.16
CA ALA A 519 -0.21 -23.35 -0.51
C ALA A 519 0.52 -23.88 0.75
N PRO A 520 0.87 -25.17 0.80
CA PRO A 520 1.66 -25.73 1.89
C PRO A 520 2.98 -24.97 2.11
N VAL A 521 3.40 -24.81 3.36
CA VAL A 521 4.59 -23.98 3.68
C VAL A 521 5.89 -24.54 3.11
N TRP A 522 6.03 -25.86 2.97
CA TRP A 522 7.20 -26.51 2.36
C TRP A 522 7.28 -26.36 0.84
N GLU A 523 6.20 -25.94 0.18
CA GLU A 523 6.23 -25.60 -1.26
C GLU A 523 6.68 -24.15 -1.51
N LYS A 524 6.68 -23.33 -0.46
CA LYS A 524 7.04 -21.90 -0.49
C LYS A 524 8.42 -21.63 0.08
N CYS A 525 8.77 -22.36 1.14
CA CYS A 525 9.96 -22.15 1.97
C CYS A 525 10.85 -23.38 1.93
N GLY A 526 12.16 -23.18 2.13
CA GLY A 526 13.16 -24.25 2.04
C GLY A 526 13.49 -24.93 3.38
N PHE A 527 12.71 -24.68 4.44
CA PHE A 527 12.98 -25.25 5.75
C PHE A 527 12.60 -26.73 5.79
N GLY A 528 13.49 -27.58 6.34
CA GLY A 528 13.23 -29.02 6.47
C GLY A 528 13.31 -29.80 5.17
N LEU A 529 13.73 -29.18 4.07
CA LEU A 529 13.94 -29.87 2.79
C LEU A 529 15.29 -30.61 2.79
N PRO A 530 15.37 -31.76 2.10
CA PRO A 530 16.65 -32.45 1.91
C PRO A 530 17.65 -31.59 1.13
N GLU A 531 18.95 -31.85 1.34
CA GLU A 531 20.00 -31.16 0.59
C GLU A 531 19.91 -31.48 -0.92
N PRO A 532 20.24 -30.52 -1.79
CA PRO A 532 20.14 -30.73 -3.22
C PRO A 532 21.22 -31.65 -3.78
N GLU A 533 20.82 -32.69 -4.51
CA GLU A 533 21.74 -33.68 -5.11
C GLU A 533 22.20 -33.34 -6.56
N SER A 534 22.01 -32.11 -7.06
CA SER A 534 22.27 -31.82 -8.48
C SER A 534 23.73 -31.47 -8.81
N ASP A 535 24.34 -32.22 -9.74
CA ASP A 535 25.68 -31.96 -10.31
C ASP A 535 25.72 -30.89 -11.43
N ASP A 536 24.56 -30.37 -11.89
CA ASP A 536 24.49 -29.33 -12.93
C ASP A 536 24.71 -27.92 -12.33
N PRO A 537 25.81 -27.21 -12.66
CA PRO A 537 26.11 -25.90 -12.10
C PRO A 537 25.08 -24.81 -12.47
N THR A 538 24.31 -24.98 -13.55
CA THR A 538 23.27 -24.01 -13.96
C THR A 538 21.97 -24.18 -13.18
N LYS A 539 21.73 -25.38 -12.64
CA LYS A 539 20.58 -25.71 -11.79
C LYS A 539 20.95 -25.88 -10.32
N ALA A 540 22.23 -25.71 -10.00
CA ALA A 540 22.77 -25.88 -8.66
C ALA A 540 22.05 -24.95 -7.69
N THR A 541 21.26 -25.53 -6.81
CA THR A 541 20.57 -24.78 -5.75
C THR A 541 21.46 -24.57 -4.51
N THR A 542 22.74 -24.92 -4.62
CA THR A 542 23.79 -24.66 -3.63
C THR A 542 23.90 -23.16 -3.36
N GLY A 543 23.93 -22.80 -2.07
CA GLY A 543 24.01 -21.41 -1.62
C GLY A 543 22.71 -20.61 -1.72
N ILE A 544 21.59 -21.23 -2.08
CA ILE A 544 20.27 -20.60 -1.99
C ILE A 544 19.74 -20.77 -0.57
N ASP A 545 19.36 -19.67 0.07
CA ASP A 545 18.80 -19.68 1.42
C ASP A 545 17.42 -20.38 1.49
N PRO A 546 17.03 -20.94 2.65
CA PRO A 546 15.70 -21.52 2.85
C PRO A 546 14.59 -20.45 2.90
N GLU A 547 14.89 -19.23 3.36
CA GLU A 547 13.95 -18.12 3.33
C GLU A 547 13.57 -17.79 1.88
N LYS A 548 12.26 -17.70 1.60
CA LYS A 548 11.72 -17.39 0.27
C LYS A 548 12.20 -18.33 -0.83
N ARG A 549 12.45 -19.60 -0.50
CA ARG A 549 13.03 -20.60 -1.42
C ARG A 549 12.33 -20.63 -2.78
N ALA A 550 11.00 -20.65 -2.83
CA ALA A 550 10.27 -20.67 -4.10
C ALA A 550 10.53 -19.41 -4.94
N LEU A 551 10.56 -18.21 -4.33
CA LEU A 551 10.91 -16.97 -5.05
C LEU A 551 12.35 -16.95 -5.53
N ARG A 552 13.29 -17.50 -4.74
CA ARG A 552 14.70 -17.64 -5.17
C ARG A 552 14.85 -18.59 -6.36
N LEU A 553 14.05 -19.66 -6.39
CA LEU A 553 14.00 -20.57 -7.54
C LEU A 553 13.36 -19.91 -8.76
N VAL A 554 12.34 -19.07 -8.60
CA VAL A 554 11.82 -18.22 -9.69
C VAL A 554 12.92 -17.28 -10.21
N ALA A 555 13.67 -16.61 -9.34
CA ALA A 555 14.79 -15.75 -9.76
C ALA A 555 15.84 -16.55 -10.54
N LEU A 556 16.23 -17.73 -10.06
CA LEU A 556 17.17 -18.61 -10.76
C LEU A 556 16.64 -19.04 -12.13
N LYS A 557 15.36 -19.45 -12.21
CA LYS A 557 14.69 -19.82 -13.46
C LYS A 557 14.66 -18.67 -14.47
N LEU A 558 14.52 -17.44 -13.99
CA LEU A 558 14.57 -16.22 -14.82
C LEU A 558 16.00 -15.80 -15.22
N GLY A 559 17.03 -16.58 -14.87
CA GLY A 559 18.43 -16.30 -15.17
C GLY A 559 19.14 -15.40 -14.15
N MET A 560 18.47 -15.02 -13.06
CA MET A 560 18.98 -14.10 -12.03
C MET A 560 19.70 -14.87 -10.91
N SER A 561 20.81 -15.52 -11.26
CA SER A 561 21.61 -16.39 -10.39
C SER A 561 22.20 -15.68 -9.17
N THR A 562 22.73 -14.45 -9.33
CA THR A 562 23.28 -13.68 -8.21
C THR A 562 22.18 -13.26 -7.25
N VAL A 563 21.10 -12.68 -7.79
CA VAL A 563 19.92 -12.27 -7.00
C VAL A 563 19.28 -13.43 -6.25
N ALA A 564 19.20 -14.62 -6.84
CA ALA A 564 18.65 -15.82 -6.18
C ALA A 564 19.37 -16.18 -4.88
N ARG A 565 20.65 -15.84 -4.74
CA ARG A 565 21.50 -16.13 -3.56
C ARG A 565 21.69 -14.93 -2.64
N GLU A 566 21.06 -13.81 -2.96
CA GLU A 566 21.32 -12.59 -2.22
C GLU A 566 20.65 -12.61 -0.85
N LYS A 567 21.39 -12.15 0.18
CA LYS A 567 20.91 -12.20 1.56
C LYS A 567 19.93 -11.07 1.84
N LYS A 568 18.88 -11.40 2.59
CA LYS A 568 17.85 -10.44 2.99
C LYS A 568 18.44 -9.35 3.90
N ARG A 569 18.08 -8.10 3.62
CA ARG A 569 18.39 -6.94 4.45
C ARG A 569 17.16 -6.06 4.60
N ALA A 570 16.94 -5.52 5.80
CA ALA A 570 15.86 -4.55 6.00
C ALA A 570 16.27 -3.19 5.46
N ILE A 571 15.35 -2.49 4.78
CA ILE A 571 15.59 -1.21 4.09
C ILE A 571 16.30 -0.17 4.96
N GLN A 572 15.96 -0.09 6.25
CA GLN A 572 16.56 0.89 7.17
C GLN A 572 18.06 0.67 7.43
N PHE A 573 18.51 -0.58 7.35
CA PHE A 573 19.93 -0.92 7.49
C PHE A 573 20.62 -0.93 6.13
N GLY A 574 19.90 -1.34 5.09
CA GLY A 574 20.38 -1.43 3.72
C GLY A 574 20.70 -0.07 3.11
N SER A 575 19.79 0.90 3.26
CA SER A 575 19.94 2.29 2.80
C SER A 575 20.69 3.21 3.79
N ARG A 576 21.03 2.70 4.98
CA ARG A 576 21.68 3.41 6.10
C ARG A 576 20.85 4.52 6.76
N THR A 577 19.52 4.50 6.65
CA THR A 577 18.63 5.44 7.37
C THR A 577 18.50 5.17 8.87
N ALA A 578 18.92 4.01 9.36
CA ALA A 578 18.83 3.68 10.78
C ALA A 578 19.94 4.35 11.60
N LYS A 579 19.59 4.74 12.85
CA LYS A 579 20.56 5.16 13.88
C LYS A 579 21.51 6.29 13.46
N MET A 580 21.00 7.30 12.75
CA MET A 580 21.80 8.45 12.32
C MET A 580 22.25 9.36 13.48
N GLU A 581 21.47 9.44 14.55
CA GLU A 581 21.73 10.33 15.69
C GLU A 581 22.59 9.67 16.80
N LYS A 582 23.16 10.49 17.68
CA LYS A 582 23.97 10.06 18.83
C LYS A 582 23.04 9.59 19.97
N GLY A 583 23.08 8.30 20.30
CA GLY A 583 22.32 7.74 21.43
C GLY A 583 22.14 6.22 21.33
N ARG A 584 21.60 5.61 22.40
CA ARG A 584 21.18 4.19 22.44
C ARG A 584 19.67 4.08 22.21
N VAL A 585 19.18 4.66 21.12
CA VAL A 585 17.75 4.59 20.79
C VAL A 585 17.45 3.26 20.08
N LYS A 586 16.44 2.54 20.54
CA LYS A 586 15.93 1.32 19.94
C LYS A 586 14.88 1.68 18.88
N GLY A 587 14.70 0.82 17.88
CA GLY A 587 13.71 1.05 16.83
C GLY A 587 12.27 1.14 17.33
N THR A 588 11.97 0.57 18.51
CA THR A 588 10.65 0.58 19.15
C THR A 588 10.41 1.81 20.02
N ASP A 589 11.42 2.66 20.23
CA ASP A 589 11.27 3.84 21.06
C ASP A 589 10.40 4.86 20.33
N ALA A 590 9.50 5.51 21.07
CA ALA A 590 8.65 6.56 20.55
C ALA A 590 9.49 7.79 20.19
N LEU A 591 9.13 8.44 19.08
CA LEU A 591 9.72 9.69 18.65
C LEU A 591 9.39 10.79 19.66
N SER A 592 10.40 11.58 20.02
CA SER A 592 10.24 12.82 20.76
C SER A 592 9.54 13.91 19.98
#